data_AF-A0A950B9R7-F1
#
_entry.id   AF-A0A950B9R7-F1
#
_cell.length_a   1.000
_cell.length_b   1.000
_cell.length_c   1.000
_cell.angle_alpha   90.00
_cell.angle_beta   90.00
_cell.angle_gamma   90.00
#
_symmetry.space_group_name_H-M   'P 1'
#
loop_
_entity.id
_entity.type
_entity.pdbx_description
1 polymer ?
#
loop_
_entity_poly.entity_id
_entity_poly.type
_entity_poly.pdbx_seq_one_letter_code
_entity_poly.pdbx_strand_id
1 'polypeptide(L)'
;MDYDRLYYRLDLEPGASEADIKHHYRHLAQILHPDKWRHPTAASMRWADEQFKRVKEARELLEAYWSVHHAPPVSRSALSIAQADQLQAQMQSLVAQRERVRAELDALRAERTRTLDDIRRMKAERDTLHSELAAMRDREHEAREAQAETTPEAVDISSGSGGMREFLFAKFDDPSRGWLVTLSASVFVCIVTFVVARLVVGLLLAPVARYEAGRWLAHVLQWGLVAGGLVLAFGWGWSQRTLYRAGRAGSEHPVALPGDETRRRVNAALRYETHYGAEWSVESCEAAPDDSHFALRATMRFSPGSQAGAPRHTVTFRCRARTAGAAQTALAYDFSVAAPTWWLVPAARVVRDLRKRLDADLGAPR
;
A
#
# COMPACT_ATOMS: atom_id res chain seq x y z
N MET A 1 -20.81 -18.73 -41.17
CA MET A 1 -22.06 -18.79 -41.94
C MET A 1 -23.04 -17.78 -41.37
N ASP A 2 -23.76 -17.07 -42.22
CA ASP A 2 -24.77 -16.06 -41.83
C ASP A 2 -26.16 -16.65 -42.00
N TYR A 3 -26.69 -17.25 -40.93
CA TYR A 3 -27.94 -18.00 -40.97
C TYR A 3 -29.16 -17.10 -41.20
N ASP A 4 -29.11 -15.84 -40.76
CA ASP A 4 -30.17 -14.86 -40.97
C ASP A 4 -30.42 -14.65 -42.46
N ARG A 5 -29.34 -14.55 -43.25
CA ARG A 5 -29.43 -14.45 -44.71
C ARG A 5 -30.03 -15.69 -45.37
N LEU A 6 -29.86 -16.88 -44.79
CA LEU A 6 -30.45 -18.12 -45.31
C LEU A 6 -31.95 -18.19 -45.03
N TYR A 7 -32.38 -17.77 -43.83
CA TYR A 7 -33.80 -17.64 -43.48
C TYR A 7 -34.50 -16.61 -44.36
N TYR A 8 -33.92 -15.43 -44.56
CA TYR A 8 -34.49 -14.41 -45.47
C TYR A 8 -34.63 -14.89 -46.93
N ARG A 9 -33.71 -15.74 -47.42
CA ARG A 9 -33.82 -16.31 -48.77
C ARG A 9 -35.00 -17.28 -48.92
N LEU A 10 -35.45 -17.87 -47.81
CA LEU A 10 -36.61 -18.76 -47.77
C LEU A 10 -37.89 -18.03 -47.34
N ASP A 11 -37.83 -16.70 -47.17
CA ASP A 11 -38.93 -15.88 -46.67
C ASP A 11 -39.43 -16.36 -45.29
N LEU A 12 -38.46 -16.61 -44.39
CA LEU A 12 -38.69 -17.09 -43.04
C LEU A 12 -38.08 -16.16 -42.00
N GLU A 13 -38.69 -16.09 -40.82
CA GLU A 13 -38.09 -15.44 -39.66
C GLU A 13 -36.92 -16.28 -39.12
N PRO A 14 -35.83 -15.65 -38.67
CA PRO A 14 -34.73 -16.37 -38.05
C PRO A 14 -35.20 -17.15 -36.81
N GLY A 15 -34.96 -18.46 -36.80
CA GLY A 15 -35.45 -19.34 -35.73
C GLY A 15 -36.63 -20.24 -36.13
N ALA A 16 -37.12 -20.13 -37.36
CA ALA A 16 -38.19 -20.98 -37.89
C ALA A 16 -37.88 -22.48 -37.75
N SER A 17 -38.93 -23.29 -37.54
CA SER A 17 -38.78 -24.73 -37.31
C SER A 17 -38.40 -25.48 -38.59
N GLU A 18 -37.87 -26.70 -38.46
CA GLU A 18 -37.58 -27.56 -39.63
C GLU A 18 -38.81 -27.79 -40.52
N ALA A 19 -40.00 -27.87 -39.91
CA ALA A 19 -41.25 -28.04 -40.63
C ALA A 19 -41.57 -26.80 -41.49
N ASP A 20 -41.36 -25.60 -40.95
CA ASP A 20 -41.57 -24.33 -41.66
C ASP A 20 -40.58 -24.16 -42.81
N ILE A 21 -39.32 -24.55 -42.60
CA ILE A 21 -38.28 -24.58 -43.64
C ILE A 21 -38.70 -25.46 -44.82
N LYS A 22 -39.19 -26.68 -44.53
CA LYS A 22 -39.65 -27.61 -45.57
C LYS A 22 -40.92 -27.10 -46.26
N HIS A 23 -41.84 -26.50 -45.51
CA HIS A 23 -43.08 -25.95 -46.05
C HIS A 23 -42.81 -24.80 -47.03
N HIS A 24 -42.05 -23.79 -46.59
CA HIS A 24 -41.71 -22.62 -47.41
C HIS A 24 -40.83 -22.99 -48.61
N TYR A 25 -39.91 -23.94 -48.47
CA TYR A 25 -39.17 -24.44 -49.62
C TYR A 25 -40.09 -25.04 -50.68
N ARG A 26 -41.05 -25.89 -50.30
CA ARG A 26 -42.00 -26.49 -51.26
C ARG A 26 -42.83 -25.41 -51.95
N HIS A 27 -43.27 -24.41 -51.22
CA HIS A 27 -44.01 -23.27 -51.76
C HIS A 27 -43.16 -22.47 -52.76
N LEU A 28 -41.94 -22.08 -52.40
CA LEU A 28 -41.02 -21.36 -53.28
C LEU A 28 -40.58 -22.18 -54.49
N ALA A 29 -40.34 -23.48 -54.30
CA ALA A 29 -40.04 -24.40 -55.39
C ALA A 29 -41.19 -24.49 -56.38
N GLN A 30 -42.43 -24.45 -55.92
CA GLN A 30 -43.60 -24.40 -56.79
C GLN A 30 -43.72 -23.09 -57.56
N ILE A 31 -43.29 -21.96 -57.02
CA ILE A 31 -43.36 -20.66 -57.70
C ILE A 31 -42.21 -20.50 -58.70
N LEU A 32 -41.00 -20.89 -58.30
CA LEU A 32 -39.76 -20.70 -59.06
C LEU A 32 -39.44 -21.84 -60.02
N HIS A 33 -40.28 -22.88 -60.11
CA HIS A 33 -40.03 -23.99 -61.02
C HIS A 33 -40.04 -23.53 -62.48
N PRO A 34 -39.01 -23.82 -63.28
CA PRO A 34 -38.89 -23.35 -64.66
C PRO A 34 -40.08 -23.78 -65.54
N ASP A 35 -40.63 -24.99 -65.31
CA ASP A 35 -41.78 -25.51 -66.07
C ASP A 35 -43.08 -24.71 -65.92
N LYS A 36 -43.21 -23.88 -64.87
CA LYS A 36 -44.43 -23.08 -64.68
C LYS A 36 -44.46 -21.79 -65.51
N TRP A 37 -43.36 -21.44 -66.13
CA TRP A 37 -43.24 -20.22 -66.93
C TRP A 37 -43.61 -20.56 -68.37
N ARG A 38 -44.87 -20.29 -68.75
CA ARG A 38 -45.35 -20.44 -70.13
C ARG A 38 -44.94 -19.17 -70.89
N HIS A 39 -43.92 -19.27 -71.75
CA HIS A 39 -43.27 -18.17 -72.52
C HIS A 39 -42.18 -17.34 -71.81
N PRO A 40 -41.16 -17.96 -71.20
CA PRO A 40 -40.08 -17.22 -70.55
C PRO A 40 -39.05 -16.73 -71.58
N THR A 41 -38.57 -15.50 -71.41
CA THR A 41 -37.36 -15.03 -72.09
C THR A 41 -36.14 -15.74 -71.52
N ALA A 42 -35.05 -15.87 -72.29
CA ALA A 42 -33.82 -16.50 -71.83
C ALA A 42 -33.25 -15.86 -70.54
N ALA A 43 -33.44 -14.55 -70.36
CA ALA A 43 -33.07 -13.85 -69.15
C ALA A 43 -33.93 -14.27 -67.93
N SER A 44 -35.25 -14.42 -68.12
CA SER A 44 -36.15 -14.87 -67.05
C SER A 44 -35.91 -16.32 -66.61
N MET A 45 -35.58 -17.23 -67.55
CA MET A 45 -35.21 -18.61 -67.21
C MET A 45 -33.94 -18.65 -66.38
N ARG A 46 -32.89 -17.95 -66.82
CA ARG A 46 -31.62 -17.88 -66.07
C ARG A 46 -31.81 -17.29 -64.67
N TRP A 47 -32.63 -16.24 -64.57
CA TRP A 47 -32.96 -15.64 -63.28
C TRP A 47 -33.70 -16.63 -62.38
N ALA A 48 -34.72 -17.35 -62.89
CA ALA A 48 -35.48 -18.33 -62.13
C ALA A 48 -34.61 -19.50 -61.66
N ASP A 49 -33.73 -20.02 -62.53
CA ASP A 49 -32.77 -21.07 -62.20
C ASP A 49 -31.81 -20.62 -61.09
N GLU A 50 -31.29 -19.39 -61.18
CA GLU A 50 -30.43 -18.82 -60.15
C GLU A 50 -31.17 -18.65 -58.82
N GLN A 51 -32.42 -18.17 -58.82
CA GLN A 51 -33.21 -18.03 -57.59
C GLN A 51 -33.51 -19.40 -56.98
N PHE A 52 -33.92 -20.37 -57.80
CA PHE A 52 -34.19 -21.73 -57.35
C PHE A 52 -32.96 -22.39 -56.74
N LYS A 53 -31.78 -22.21 -57.38
CA LYS A 53 -30.51 -22.69 -56.84
C LYS A 53 -30.20 -22.06 -55.47
N ARG A 54 -30.36 -20.74 -55.33
CA ARG A 54 -30.13 -20.03 -54.06
C ARG A 54 -31.07 -20.49 -52.94
N VAL A 55 -32.34 -20.74 -53.27
CA VAL A 55 -33.36 -21.26 -52.34
C VAL A 55 -33.03 -22.69 -51.92
N LYS A 56 -32.63 -23.54 -52.87
CA LYS A 56 -32.22 -24.92 -52.60
C LYS A 56 -30.98 -24.98 -51.70
N GLU A 57 -29.94 -24.21 -52.02
CA GLU A 57 -28.73 -24.10 -51.21
C GLU A 57 -29.04 -23.63 -49.78
N ALA A 58 -29.93 -22.63 -49.63
CA ALA A 58 -30.33 -22.14 -48.31
C ALA A 58 -31.00 -23.22 -47.47
N ARG A 59 -31.92 -24.01 -48.06
CA ARG A 59 -32.55 -25.15 -47.39
C ARG A 59 -31.53 -26.20 -46.98
N GLU A 60 -30.67 -26.63 -47.91
CA GLU A 60 -29.69 -27.70 -47.65
C GLU A 60 -28.73 -27.34 -46.51
N LEU A 61 -28.28 -26.08 -46.45
CA LEU A 61 -27.43 -25.59 -45.37
C LEU A 61 -28.16 -25.55 -44.02
N LEU A 62 -29.44 -25.15 -44.00
CA LEU A 62 -30.23 -25.14 -42.76
C LEU A 62 -30.58 -26.56 -42.28
N GLU A 63 -30.92 -27.47 -43.19
CA GLU A 63 -31.16 -28.89 -42.88
C GLU A 63 -29.89 -29.58 -42.37
N ALA A 64 -28.72 -29.29 -42.97
CA ALA A 64 -27.44 -29.81 -42.51
C ALA A 64 -27.06 -29.30 -41.11
N TYR A 65 -27.46 -28.07 -40.75
CA TYR A 65 -27.28 -27.58 -39.38
C TYR A 65 -28.23 -28.29 -38.41
N TRP A 66 -29.51 -28.44 -38.78
CA TRP A 66 -30.52 -29.12 -37.97
C TRP A 66 -30.20 -30.58 -37.71
N SER A 67 -29.63 -31.30 -38.68
CA SER A 67 -29.25 -32.70 -38.51
C SER A 67 -28.15 -32.90 -37.47
N VAL A 68 -27.33 -31.88 -37.23
CA VAL A 68 -26.24 -31.92 -36.24
C VAL A 68 -26.71 -31.40 -34.88
N HIS A 69 -27.50 -30.33 -34.85
CA HIS A 69 -27.80 -29.60 -33.61
C HIS A 69 -29.22 -29.81 -33.07
N HIS A 70 -30.15 -30.38 -33.85
CA HIS A 70 -31.56 -30.60 -33.49
C HIS A 70 -32.27 -29.36 -32.91
N ALA A 71 -31.80 -28.17 -33.27
CA ALA A 71 -32.32 -26.89 -32.82
C ALA A 71 -32.12 -25.83 -33.92
N PRO A 72 -32.98 -24.80 -33.99
CA PRO A 72 -32.82 -23.75 -34.98
C PRO A 72 -31.54 -22.94 -34.71
N PRO A 73 -30.74 -22.60 -35.74
CA PRO A 73 -29.59 -21.73 -35.57
C PRO A 73 -30.03 -20.38 -35.03
N VAL A 74 -29.43 -19.97 -33.90
CA VAL A 74 -29.71 -18.71 -33.23
C VAL A 74 -29.28 -17.55 -34.13
N SER A 75 -30.16 -16.59 -34.34
CA SER A 75 -29.86 -15.41 -35.15
C SER A 75 -28.80 -14.54 -34.48
N ARG A 76 -27.97 -13.89 -35.29
CA ARG A 76 -26.95 -12.96 -34.75
C ARG A 76 -27.61 -11.78 -34.05
N SER A 77 -28.76 -11.35 -34.54
CA SER A 77 -29.58 -10.31 -33.93
C SER A 77 -30.11 -10.73 -32.55
N ALA A 78 -30.67 -11.94 -32.40
CA ALA A 78 -31.16 -12.41 -31.11
C ALA A 78 -30.04 -12.59 -30.09
N LEU A 79 -28.88 -13.10 -30.53
CA LEU A 79 -27.69 -13.19 -29.68
C LEU A 79 -27.21 -11.81 -29.22
N SER A 80 -27.25 -10.81 -30.11
CA SER A 80 -26.89 -9.42 -29.77
C SER A 80 -27.87 -8.79 -28.77
N ILE A 81 -29.16 -9.09 -28.87
CA ILE A 81 -30.18 -8.59 -27.92
C ILE A 81 -29.98 -9.23 -26.55
N ALA A 82 -29.80 -10.55 -26.49
CA ALA A 82 -29.52 -11.25 -25.22
C ALA A 82 -28.23 -10.75 -24.55
N GLN A 83 -27.19 -10.45 -25.34
CA GLN A 83 -25.97 -9.85 -24.82
C GLN A 83 -26.19 -8.42 -24.30
N ALA A 84 -27.02 -7.62 -24.97
CA ALA A 84 -27.38 -6.28 -24.52
C ALA A 84 -28.17 -6.32 -23.20
N ASP A 85 -29.14 -7.23 -23.08
CA ASP A 85 -29.92 -7.43 -21.86
C ASP A 85 -29.04 -7.89 -20.69
N GLN A 86 -28.12 -8.81 -20.94
CA GLN A 86 -27.15 -9.27 -19.93
C GLN A 86 -26.25 -8.11 -19.48
N LEU A 87 -25.76 -7.29 -20.40
CA LEU A 87 -24.94 -6.13 -20.08
C LEU A 87 -25.74 -5.09 -19.28
N GLN A 88 -27.01 -4.87 -19.63
CA GLN A 88 -27.90 -3.97 -18.90
C GLN A 88 -28.16 -4.46 -17.48
N ALA A 89 -28.39 -5.77 -17.28
CA ALA A 89 -28.54 -6.37 -15.96
C ALA A 89 -27.26 -6.22 -15.13
N GLN A 90 -26.08 -6.44 -15.75
CA GLN A 90 -24.80 -6.21 -15.08
C GLN A 90 -24.62 -4.75 -14.67
N MET A 91 -24.93 -3.80 -15.56
CA MET A 91 -24.89 -2.37 -15.24
C MET A 91 -25.81 -2.01 -14.06
N GLN A 92 -27.03 -2.55 -14.02
CA GLN A 92 -27.96 -2.33 -12.92
C GLN A 92 -27.41 -2.90 -11.60
N SER A 93 -26.80 -4.08 -11.61
CA SER A 93 -26.18 -4.64 -10.40
C SER A 93 -25.02 -3.78 -9.88
N LEU A 94 -24.19 -3.24 -10.78
CA LEU A 94 -23.07 -2.37 -10.40
C LEU A 94 -23.56 -1.03 -9.84
N VAL A 95 -24.64 -0.48 -10.40
CA VAL A 95 -25.28 0.71 -9.85
C VAL A 95 -25.84 0.44 -8.46
N ALA A 96 -26.53 -0.68 -8.25
CA ALA A 96 -27.01 -1.07 -6.93
C ALA A 96 -25.87 -1.26 -5.92
N GLN A 97 -24.75 -1.87 -6.34
CA GLN A 97 -23.56 -2.03 -5.51
C GLN A 97 -22.92 -0.68 -5.16
N ARG A 98 -22.84 0.25 -6.12
CA ARG A 98 -22.33 1.60 -5.90
C ARG A 98 -23.16 2.36 -4.87
N GLU A 99 -24.49 2.26 -4.95
CA GLU A 99 -25.39 2.92 -3.99
C GLU A 99 -25.27 2.33 -2.59
N ARG A 100 -25.10 1.01 -2.44
CA ARG A 100 -24.82 0.38 -1.14
C ARG A 100 -23.52 0.91 -0.52
N VAL A 101 -22.43 0.93 -1.28
CA VAL A 101 -21.13 1.43 -0.80
C VAL A 101 -21.20 2.92 -0.44
N ARG A 102 -21.98 3.71 -1.19
CA ARG A 102 -22.23 5.12 -0.86
C ARG A 102 -22.93 5.28 0.48
N ALA A 103 -23.99 4.50 0.70
CA ALA A 103 -24.72 4.51 1.96
C ALA A 103 -23.83 4.11 3.16
N GLU A 104 -22.97 3.10 2.98
CA GLU A 104 -21.99 2.70 4.01
C GLU A 104 -20.97 3.81 4.31
N LEU A 105 -20.45 4.49 3.28
CA LEU A 105 -19.53 5.61 3.45
C LEU A 105 -20.18 6.78 4.20
N ASP A 106 -21.43 7.09 3.92
CA ASP A 106 -22.16 8.16 4.60
C ASP A 106 -22.47 7.79 6.05
N ALA A 107 -22.79 6.52 6.33
CA ALA A 107 -22.94 6.01 7.70
C ALA A 107 -21.63 6.14 8.50
N LEU A 108 -20.49 5.73 7.92
CA LEU A 108 -19.18 5.86 8.55
C LEU A 108 -18.77 7.32 8.79
N ARG A 109 -19.13 8.23 7.88
CA ARG A 109 -18.91 9.67 8.08
C ARG A 109 -19.73 10.20 9.25
N ALA A 110 -21.00 9.80 9.35
CA ALA A 110 -21.87 10.20 10.46
C ALA A 110 -21.37 9.66 11.81
N GLU A 111 -20.89 8.42 11.85
CA GLU A 111 -20.27 7.82 13.03
C GLU A 111 -18.99 8.56 13.43
N ARG A 112 -18.14 8.89 12.45
CA ARG A 112 -16.94 9.70 12.70
C ARG A 112 -17.27 11.07 13.28
N THR A 113 -18.33 11.72 12.81
CA THR A 113 -18.73 13.02 13.40
C THR A 113 -19.20 12.87 14.84
N ARG A 114 -19.98 11.82 15.14
CA ARG A 114 -20.44 11.54 16.52
C ARG A 114 -19.25 11.30 17.46
N THR A 115 -18.33 10.43 17.07
CA THR A 115 -17.12 10.16 17.87
C THR A 115 -16.25 11.40 18.09
N LEU A 116 -16.15 12.29 17.10
CA LEU A 116 -15.43 13.56 17.28
C LEU A 116 -16.12 14.49 18.27
N ASP A 117 -17.45 14.55 18.26
CA ASP A 117 -18.21 15.35 19.21
C ASP A 117 -18.14 14.76 20.63
N ASP A 118 -18.15 13.43 20.77
CA ASP A 118 -17.93 12.76 22.05
C ASP A 118 -16.52 13.05 22.61
N ILE A 119 -15.49 13.02 21.77
CA ILE A 119 -14.12 13.40 22.17
C ILE A 119 -14.07 14.87 22.62
N ARG A 120 -14.80 15.77 21.95
CA ARG A 120 -14.88 17.19 22.37
C ARG A 120 -15.56 17.33 23.73
N ARG A 121 -16.62 16.58 23.98
CA ARG A 121 -17.31 16.55 25.29
C ARG A 121 -16.41 16.02 26.39
N MET A 122 -15.78 14.86 26.19
CA MET A 122 -14.83 14.28 27.15
C MET A 122 -13.66 15.24 27.44
N LYS A 123 -13.20 15.98 26.43
CA LYS A 123 -12.14 16.98 26.62
C LYS A 123 -12.63 18.16 27.47
N ALA A 124 -13.84 18.66 27.22
CA ALA A 124 -14.43 19.73 28.02
C ALA A 124 -14.60 19.28 29.48
N GLU A 125 -15.14 18.08 29.73
CA GLU A 125 -15.27 17.50 31.06
C GLU A 125 -13.92 17.37 31.77
N ARG A 126 -12.90 16.87 31.06
CA ARG A 126 -11.53 16.77 31.59
C ARG A 126 -10.97 18.14 31.97
N ASP A 127 -11.19 19.16 31.15
CA ASP A 127 -10.69 20.51 31.40
C ASP A 127 -11.42 21.14 32.61
N THR A 128 -12.72 20.87 32.76
CA THR A 128 -13.48 21.23 33.98
C THR A 128 -12.91 20.53 35.23
N LEU A 129 -12.71 19.21 35.19
CA LEU A 129 -12.12 18.47 36.30
C LEU A 129 -10.71 18.95 36.66
N HIS A 130 -9.89 19.32 35.65
CA HIS A 130 -8.57 19.91 35.91
C HIS A 130 -8.67 21.26 36.61
N SER A 131 -9.64 22.11 36.23
CA SER A 131 -9.86 23.38 36.91
C SER A 131 -10.35 23.20 38.35
N GLU A 132 -11.20 22.21 38.61
CA GLU A 132 -11.64 21.85 39.97
C GLU A 132 -10.48 21.32 40.82
N LEU A 133 -9.63 20.45 40.25
CA LEU A 133 -8.44 19.93 40.93
C LEU A 133 -7.42 21.04 41.21
N ALA A 134 -7.23 21.99 40.29
CA ALA A 134 -6.38 23.15 40.51
C ALA A 134 -6.93 24.00 41.66
N ALA A 135 -8.23 24.31 41.65
CA ALA A 135 -8.87 25.05 42.74
C ALA A 135 -8.79 24.31 44.09
N MET A 136 -8.89 22.98 44.12
CA MET A 136 -8.66 22.20 45.35
C MET A 136 -7.21 22.28 45.82
N ARG A 137 -6.26 22.16 44.89
CA ARG A 137 -4.83 22.28 45.20
C ARG A 137 -4.46 23.67 45.68
N ASP A 138 -5.03 24.72 45.10
CA ASP A 138 -4.81 26.10 45.54
C ASP A 138 -5.36 26.31 46.95
N ARG A 139 -6.56 25.80 47.27
CA ARG A 139 -7.10 25.80 48.65
C ARG A 139 -6.22 25.02 49.62
N GLU A 140 -5.65 23.88 49.20
CA GLU A 140 -4.68 23.14 50.02
C GLU A 140 -3.38 23.93 50.21
N HIS A 141 -2.90 24.62 49.17
CA HIS A 141 -1.72 25.48 49.25
C HIS A 141 -1.98 26.68 50.15
N GLU A 142 -3.11 27.37 50.06
CA GLU A 142 -3.48 28.45 50.96
C GLU A 142 -3.57 27.97 52.41
N ALA A 143 -4.14 26.78 52.66
CA ALA A 143 -4.16 26.15 53.98
C ALA A 143 -2.77 25.76 54.49
N ARG A 144 -1.87 25.37 53.58
CA ARG A 144 -0.46 25.07 53.89
C ARG A 144 0.40 26.32 54.02
N GLU A 145 0.14 27.39 53.29
CA GLU A 145 0.81 28.68 53.38
C GLU A 145 0.43 29.39 54.68
N ALA A 146 -0.84 29.30 55.09
CA ALA A 146 -1.25 29.66 56.45
C ALA A 146 -0.54 28.81 57.53
N GLN A 147 -0.01 27.62 57.19
CA GLN A 147 0.87 26.80 58.05
C GLN A 147 2.37 27.00 57.79
N ALA A 148 2.76 27.65 56.68
CA ALA A 148 4.15 27.77 56.21
C ALA A 148 4.67 29.21 56.26
N GLU A 149 3.86 30.21 56.64
CA GLU A 149 4.33 31.49 57.16
C GLU A 149 5.28 31.35 58.37
N THR A 150 5.54 30.14 58.85
CA THR A 150 6.64 29.82 59.79
C THR A 150 7.99 29.48 59.16
N THR A 151 8.15 29.37 57.82
CA THR A 151 9.49 29.10 57.22
C THR A 151 9.56 29.39 55.70
N PRO A 152 10.48 30.24 55.21
CA PRO A 152 10.70 30.42 53.78
C PRO A 152 12.04 29.84 53.31
N GLU A 153 12.05 29.12 52.18
CA GLU A 153 13.08 29.34 51.16
C GLU A 153 12.72 28.77 49.77
N ALA A 154 13.19 29.49 48.76
CA ALA A 154 12.90 29.38 47.34
C ALA A 154 13.80 28.39 46.60
N VAL A 155 13.33 27.80 45.49
CA VAL A 155 14.24 27.35 44.42
C VAL A 155 13.66 27.57 43.02
N ASP A 156 14.55 28.16 42.24
CA ASP A 156 14.68 28.44 40.80
C ASP A 156 14.20 27.35 39.82
N ILE A 157 13.61 27.79 38.69
CA ILE A 157 13.27 26.92 37.54
C ILE A 157 14.08 27.40 36.33
N SER A 158 14.97 26.54 35.84
CA SER A 158 15.70 26.74 34.58
C SER A 158 15.31 25.73 33.50
N SER A 159 14.96 26.30 32.34
CA SER A 159 15.11 25.86 30.93
C SER A 159 14.93 24.39 30.50
N GLY A 160 14.12 24.19 29.46
CA GLY A 160 13.99 22.92 28.74
C GLY A 160 13.61 23.09 27.26
N SER A 161 14.55 23.58 26.44
CA SER A 161 14.44 23.70 24.98
C SER A 161 14.57 22.33 24.25
N GLY A 162 13.91 21.28 24.75
CA GLY A 162 13.85 19.93 24.16
C GLY A 162 12.51 19.56 23.54
N GLY A 163 11.45 20.35 23.80
CA GLY A 163 10.07 19.90 23.62
C GLY A 163 9.61 19.65 22.19
N MET A 164 10.16 20.31 21.16
CA MET A 164 9.53 20.27 19.82
C MET A 164 9.79 18.95 19.06
N ARG A 165 10.95 18.32 19.27
CA ARG A 165 11.25 16.99 18.71
C ARG A 165 10.48 15.90 19.46
N GLU A 166 10.50 15.94 20.78
CA GLU A 166 9.74 14.98 21.60
C GLU A 166 8.23 15.13 21.41
N PHE A 167 7.71 16.33 21.24
CA PHE A 167 6.29 16.57 20.97
C PHE A 167 5.84 16.04 19.60
N LEU A 168 6.69 16.18 18.57
CA LEU A 168 6.39 15.59 17.27
C LEU A 168 6.37 14.06 17.36
N PHE A 169 7.35 13.43 18.02
CA PHE A 169 7.44 11.97 18.15
C PHE A 169 6.44 11.35 19.13
N ALA A 170 6.11 12.01 20.24
CA ALA A 170 5.07 11.58 21.19
C ALA A 170 3.67 11.60 20.55
N LYS A 171 3.45 12.40 19.51
CA LYS A 171 2.20 12.40 18.74
C LYS A 171 2.14 11.27 17.70
N PHE A 172 3.29 10.69 17.33
CA PHE A 172 3.39 9.49 16.50
C PHE A 172 3.26 8.19 17.31
N ASP A 173 3.22 8.26 18.64
CA ASP A 173 3.24 7.11 19.55
C ASP A 173 1.90 6.40 19.72
N ASP A 174 0.81 6.96 19.22
CA ASP A 174 -0.48 6.29 19.20
C ASP A 174 -0.53 5.32 18.00
N PRO A 175 -0.48 3.99 18.21
CA PRO A 175 -0.37 3.00 17.13
C PRO A 175 -1.56 3.07 16.15
N SER A 176 -2.69 3.62 16.59
CA SER A 176 -3.89 3.84 15.79
C SER A 176 -3.79 5.07 14.88
N ARG A 177 -3.00 6.09 15.24
CA ARG A 177 -2.86 7.37 14.50
C ARG A 177 -1.57 7.46 13.70
N GLY A 178 -0.54 6.72 14.10
CA GLY A 178 0.78 6.73 13.47
C GLY A 178 0.73 6.40 11.98
N TRP A 179 -0.11 5.46 11.55
CA TRP A 179 -0.21 5.11 10.13
C TRP A 179 -0.79 6.26 9.28
N LEU A 180 -1.83 6.93 9.76
CA LEU A 180 -2.46 8.06 9.05
C LEU A 180 -1.50 9.24 8.91
N VAL A 181 -0.73 9.58 9.95
CA VAL A 181 0.25 10.67 9.86
C VAL A 181 1.43 10.29 8.97
N THR A 182 1.88 9.04 8.99
CA THR A 182 2.90 8.58 8.04
C THR A 182 2.41 8.59 6.59
N LEU A 183 1.14 8.27 6.36
CA LEU A 183 0.54 8.28 5.03
C LEU A 183 0.33 9.70 4.53
N SER A 184 -0.17 10.62 5.37
CA SER A 184 -0.32 12.04 5.01
C SER A 184 1.03 12.70 4.74
N ALA A 185 2.04 12.41 5.57
CA ALA A 185 3.40 12.90 5.36
C ALA A 185 4.01 12.33 4.07
N SER A 186 3.80 11.04 3.79
CA SER A 186 4.25 10.40 2.55
C SER A 186 3.60 11.05 1.33
N VAL A 187 2.28 11.24 1.33
CA VAL A 187 1.56 11.90 0.22
C VAL A 187 2.04 13.33 0.03
N PHE A 188 2.24 14.08 1.12
CA PHE A 188 2.76 15.43 1.06
C PHE A 188 4.16 15.48 0.41
N VAL A 189 5.06 14.59 0.83
CA VAL A 189 6.40 14.49 0.23
C VAL A 189 6.30 14.12 -1.26
N CYS A 190 5.43 13.19 -1.65
CA CYS A 190 5.21 12.84 -3.06
C CYS A 190 4.77 14.06 -3.90
N ILE A 191 3.84 14.86 -3.37
CA ILE A 191 3.35 16.08 -4.03
C ILE A 191 4.48 17.09 -4.16
N VAL A 192 5.24 17.35 -3.09
CA VAL A 192 6.36 18.29 -3.12
C VAL A 192 7.43 17.83 -4.12
N THR A 193 7.82 16.55 -4.10
CA THR A 193 8.77 15.98 -5.07
C THR A 193 8.27 16.15 -6.50
N PHE A 194 6.98 15.90 -6.75
CA PHE A 194 6.39 16.10 -8.07
C PHE A 194 6.43 17.56 -8.53
N VAL A 195 6.06 18.50 -7.64
CA VAL A 195 6.09 19.95 -7.94
C VAL A 195 7.51 20.42 -8.22
N VAL A 196 8.48 20.02 -7.39
CA VAL A 196 9.90 20.37 -7.57
C VAL A 196 10.44 19.76 -8.86
N ALA A 197 10.20 18.48 -9.13
CA ALA A 197 10.62 17.84 -10.37
C ALA A 197 10.03 18.53 -11.60
N ARG A 198 8.74 18.89 -11.55
CA ARG A 198 8.07 19.64 -12.61
C ARG A 198 8.66 21.04 -12.81
N LEU A 199 8.98 21.75 -11.73
CA LEU A 199 9.63 23.07 -11.80
C LEU A 199 11.04 22.98 -12.38
N VAL A 200 11.85 22.03 -11.91
CA VAL A 200 13.22 21.81 -12.40
C VAL A 200 13.24 21.46 -13.87
N VAL A 201 12.39 20.54 -14.31
CA VAL A 201 12.26 20.17 -15.72
C VAL A 201 11.76 21.33 -16.56
N GLY A 202 10.75 22.06 -16.08
CA GLY A 202 10.23 23.25 -16.75
C GLY A 202 11.29 24.33 -16.95
N LEU A 203 12.12 24.59 -15.94
CA LEU A 203 13.21 25.57 -16.00
C LEU A 203 14.35 25.12 -16.92
N LEU A 204 14.78 23.86 -16.84
CA LEU A 204 15.92 23.35 -17.60
C LEU A 204 15.60 23.09 -19.07
N LEU A 205 14.39 22.64 -19.38
CA LEU A 205 13.99 22.23 -20.73
C LEU A 205 13.04 23.20 -21.43
N ALA A 206 12.68 24.34 -20.81
CA ALA A 206 11.93 25.43 -21.46
C ALA A 206 12.40 25.75 -22.91
N PRO A 207 13.71 25.90 -23.20
CA PRO A 207 14.15 26.22 -24.56
C PRO A 207 14.02 25.06 -25.56
N VAL A 208 14.09 23.82 -25.09
CA VAL A 208 14.09 22.60 -25.92
C VAL A 208 12.68 22.02 -26.10
N ALA A 209 11.76 22.33 -25.18
CA ALA A 209 10.37 21.86 -25.19
C ALA A 209 9.54 22.39 -26.38
N ARG A 210 10.08 23.30 -27.19
CA ARG A 210 9.47 23.73 -28.46
C ARG A 210 9.44 22.61 -29.50
N TYR A 211 10.29 21.58 -29.35
CA TYR A 211 10.34 20.42 -30.23
C TYR A 211 9.64 19.20 -29.59
N GLU A 212 9.05 18.32 -30.41
CA GLU A 212 8.39 17.10 -29.94
C GLU A 212 9.32 16.18 -29.15
N ALA A 213 10.56 16.00 -29.63
CA ALA A 213 11.59 15.24 -28.93
C ALA A 213 11.93 15.86 -27.56
N GLY A 214 11.92 17.19 -27.44
CA GLY A 214 12.15 17.90 -26.18
C GLY A 214 11.04 17.68 -25.15
N ARG A 215 9.78 17.61 -25.59
CA ARG A 215 8.64 17.27 -24.71
C ARG A 215 8.73 15.85 -24.18
N TRP A 216 9.09 14.88 -25.02
CA TRP A 216 9.29 13.50 -24.59
C TRP A 216 10.43 13.39 -23.57
N LEU A 217 11.58 14.01 -23.84
CA LEU A 217 12.73 14.01 -22.93
C LEU A 217 12.37 14.65 -21.58
N ALA A 218 11.62 15.76 -21.60
CA ALA A 218 11.14 16.42 -20.38
C ALA A 218 10.24 15.50 -19.55
N HIS A 219 9.32 14.76 -20.18
CA HIS A 219 8.50 13.79 -19.47
C HIS A 219 9.33 12.66 -18.87
N VAL A 220 10.28 12.08 -19.62
CA VAL A 220 11.15 11.02 -19.11
C VAL A 220 11.99 11.51 -17.92
N LEU A 221 12.57 12.70 -18.02
CA LEU A 221 13.36 13.30 -16.93
C LEU A 221 12.50 13.60 -15.70
N GLN A 222 11.28 14.11 -15.90
CA GLN A 222 10.33 14.36 -14.81
C GLN A 222 9.97 13.06 -14.09
N TRP A 223 9.62 12.01 -14.83
CA TRP A 223 9.34 10.70 -14.24
C TRP A 223 10.55 10.11 -13.52
N GLY A 224 11.75 10.26 -14.08
CA GLY A 224 12.99 9.85 -13.44
C GLY A 224 13.24 10.56 -12.10
N LEU A 225 13.05 11.88 -12.05
CA LEU A 225 13.19 12.68 -10.83
C LEU A 225 12.13 12.32 -9.79
N VAL A 226 10.88 12.10 -10.21
CA VAL A 226 9.80 11.68 -9.31
C VAL A 226 10.09 10.29 -8.74
N ALA A 227 10.47 9.33 -9.58
CA ALA A 227 10.82 7.98 -9.13
C ALA A 227 12.02 7.99 -8.18
N GLY A 228 13.09 8.71 -8.53
CA GLY A 228 14.27 8.86 -7.67
C GLY A 228 13.94 9.52 -6.33
N GLY A 229 13.16 10.61 -6.34
CA GLY A 229 12.73 11.28 -5.13
C GLY A 229 11.83 10.42 -4.24
N LEU A 230 10.93 9.63 -4.83
CA LEU A 230 10.11 8.66 -4.09
C LEU A 230 10.96 7.58 -3.41
N VAL A 231 11.92 7.00 -4.13
CA VAL A 231 12.84 5.99 -3.58
C VAL A 231 13.65 6.57 -2.42
N LEU A 232 14.17 7.79 -2.58
CA LEU A 232 14.93 8.48 -1.52
C LEU A 232 14.06 8.79 -0.30
N ALA A 233 12.85 9.35 -0.51
CA ALA A 233 11.94 9.69 0.57
C ALA A 233 11.46 8.45 1.34
N PHE A 234 11.12 7.38 0.62
CA PHE A 234 10.68 6.14 1.22
C PHE A 234 11.83 5.42 1.92
N GLY A 235 13.02 5.39 1.31
CA GLY A 235 14.23 4.87 1.94
C GLY A 235 14.58 5.61 3.22
N TRP A 236 14.55 6.95 3.19
CA TRP A 236 14.72 7.80 4.37
C TRP A 236 13.69 7.50 5.45
N GLY A 237 12.39 7.50 5.12
CA GLY A 237 11.32 7.24 6.08
C GLY A 237 11.41 5.84 6.69
N TRP A 238 11.72 4.83 5.87
CA TRP A 238 11.96 3.46 6.33
C TRP A 238 13.13 3.41 7.30
N SER A 239 14.26 4.05 6.96
CA SER A 239 15.45 4.05 7.79
C SER A 239 15.24 4.73 9.15
N GLN A 240 14.55 5.88 9.17
CA GLN A 240 14.17 6.58 10.39
C GLN A 240 13.28 5.70 11.26
N ARG A 241 12.27 5.06 10.66
CA ARG A 241 11.36 4.15 11.37
C ARG A 241 12.11 2.96 11.97
N THR A 242 13.05 2.37 11.25
CA THR A 242 13.84 1.24 11.76
C THR A 242 14.78 1.65 12.88
N LEU A 243 15.44 2.81 12.77
CA LEU A 243 16.32 3.33 13.83
C LEU A 243 15.53 3.73 15.06
N TYR A 244 14.38 4.36 14.89
CA TYR A 244 13.46 4.68 15.98
C TYR A 244 12.96 3.42 16.69
N ARG A 245 12.54 2.39 15.94
CA ARG A 245 12.17 1.08 16.52
C ARG A 245 13.32 0.40 17.24
N ALA A 246 14.54 0.58 16.76
CA ALA A 246 15.73 0.03 17.40
C ALA A 246 16.06 0.78 18.70
N GLY A 247 15.95 2.12 18.72
CA GLY A 247 16.12 2.92 19.93
C GLY A 247 15.08 2.62 20.99
N ARG A 248 13.82 2.35 20.60
CA ARG A 248 12.77 1.94 21.56
C ARG A 248 13.00 0.55 22.16
N ALA A 249 13.65 -0.36 21.42
CA ALA A 249 14.10 -1.63 21.98
C ALA A 249 15.17 -1.44 23.07
N GLY A 250 15.71 -0.23 23.23
CA GLY A 250 16.54 0.16 24.36
C GLY A 250 15.81 0.48 25.65
N SER A 251 14.49 0.33 25.71
CA SER A 251 13.79 0.23 27.00
C SER A 251 14.31 -1.00 27.76
N GLU A 252 14.29 -0.97 29.09
CA GLU A 252 14.82 -2.07 29.89
C GLU A 252 13.99 -3.35 29.64
N HIS A 253 14.62 -4.38 29.06
CA HIS A 253 13.98 -5.68 28.86
C HIS A 253 14.53 -6.69 29.88
N PRO A 254 13.66 -7.41 30.61
CA PRO A 254 14.11 -8.49 31.47
C PRO A 254 14.55 -9.67 30.61
N VAL A 255 15.82 -10.05 30.74
CA VAL A 255 16.40 -11.25 30.12
C VAL A 255 16.65 -12.28 31.21
N ALA A 256 16.14 -13.50 31.03
CA ALA A 256 16.27 -14.62 31.97
C ALA A 256 17.65 -15.30 31.87
N LEU A 257 18.72 -14.50 31.89
CA LEU A 257 20.11 -14.96 31.82
C LEU A 257 20.95 -14.21 32.87
N PRO A 258 21.97 -14.86 33.46
CA PRO A 258 22.95 -14.19 34.31
C PRO A 258 23.76 -13.13 33.55
N GLY A 259 24.29 -12.13 34.25
CA GLY A 259 25.10 -11.03 33.68
C GLY A 259 26.20 -11.49 32.73
N ASP A 260 26.98 -12.49 33.15
CA ASP A 260 28.08 -13.04 32.36
C ASP A 260 27.65 -13.75 31.09
N GLU A 261 26.54 -14.47 31.15
CA GLU A 261 26.01 -15.19 29.99
C GLU A 261 25.44 -14.20 28.99
N THR A 262 24.70 -13.19 29.46
CA THR A 262 24.20 -12.07 28.65
C THR A 262 25.36 -11.36 27.96
N ARG A 263 26.44 -11.04 28.69
CA ARG A 263 27.66 -10.42 28.13
C ARG A 263 28.31 -11.29 27.06
N ARG A 264 28.44 -12.60 27.29
CA ARG A 264 29.01 -13.54 26.31
C ARG A 264 28.17 -13.62 25.03
N ARG A 265 26.84 -13.67 25.15
CA ARG A 265 25.93 -13.71 23.99
C ARG A 265 25.91 -12.41 23.21
N VAL A 266 25.91 -11.26 23.88
CA VAL A 266 26.02 -9.94 23.22
C VAL A 266 27.34 -9.85 22.47
N ASN A 267 28.46 -10.24 23.07
CA ASN A 267 29.76 -10.27 22.39
C ASN A 267 29.79 -11.25 21.21
N ALA A 268 29.16 -12.42 21.33
CA ALA A 268 29.04 -13.39 20.23
C ALA A 268 28.22 -12.81 19.06
N ALA A 269 27.09 -12.16 19.35
CA ALA A 269 26.26 -11.52 18.35
C ALA A 269 26.97 -10.38 17.60
N LEU A 270 27.85 -9.63 18.29
CA LEU A 270 28.68 -8.59 17.67
C LEU A 270 29.83 -9.15 16.82
N ARG A 271 30.38 -10.32 17.16
CA ARG A 271 31.47 -10.96 16.40
C ARG A 271 31.00 -11.65 15.13
N TYR A 272 29.69 -11.89 15.00
CA TYR A 272 29.14 -12.58 13.84
C TYR A 272 28.85 -11.58 12.70
N GLU A 273 29.76 -11.46 11.72
CA GLU A 273 29.48 -10.68 10.52
C GLU A 273 30.12 -11.22 9.23
N THR A 274 29.28 -11.43 8.21
CA THR A 274 29.66 -11.78 6.82
C THR A 274 28.96 -10.92 5.78
N HIS A 275 28.21 -9.89 6.18
CA HIS A 275 27.41 -9.10 5.24
C HIS A 275 27.89 -7.64 5.21
N TYR A 276 28.29 -7.17 4.02
CA TYR A 276 28.72 -5.80 3.70
C TYR A 276 30.11 -5.34 4.19
N GLY A 277 30.99 -6.25 4.61
CA GLY A 277 32.33 -5.86 5.08
C GLY A 277 32.29 -4.94 6.30
N ALA A 278 31.21 -5.04 7.09
CA ALA A 278 31.10 -4.39 8.37
C ALA A 278 32.00 -5.12 9.39
N GLU A 279 32.72 -4.35 10.20
CA GLU A 279 33.53 -4.86 11.29
C GLU A 279 33.15 -4.12 12.57
N TRP A 280 32.72 -4.88 13.58
CA TRP A 280 32.49 -4.35 14.93
C TRP A 280 33.80 -4.28 15.70
N SER A 281 34.18 -3.07 16.11
CA SER A 281 35.22 -2.84 17.11
C SER A 281 34.59 -2.51 18.45
N VAL A 282 34.88 -3.30 19.49
CA VAL A 282 34.49 -2.97 20.87
C VAL A 282 35.40 -1.85 21.36
N GLU A 283 34.83 -0.68 21.67
CA GLU A 283 35.59 0.51 22.13
C GLU A 283 35.82 0.48 23.64
N SER A 284 34.78 0.15 24.41
CA SER A 284 34.86 0.04 25.85
C SER A 284 33.93 -1.05 26.38
N CYS A 285 34.37 -1.73 27.43
CA CYS A 285 33.58 -2.69 28.18
C CYS A 285 33.88 -2.45 29.67
N GLU A 286 33.00 -1.72 30.33
CA GLU A 286 33.08 -1.47 31.77
C GLU A 286 32.18 -2.49 32.47
N ALA A 287 32.77 -3.32 33.34
CA ALA A 287 32.03 -4.26 34.17
C ALA A 287 32.30 -3.90 35.64
N ALA A 288 31.26 -3.87 36.46
CA ALA A 288 31.41 -3.72 37.90
C ALA A 288 32.18 -4.92 38.47
N PRO A 289 33.01 -4.73 39.51
CA PRO A 289 33.72 -5.84 40.14
C PRO A 289 32.78 -6.89 40.74
N ASP A 290 31.55 -6.50 41.08
CA ASP A 290 30.52 -7.36 41.66
C ASP A 290 29.56 -7.96 40.62
N ASP A 291 29.87 -7.82 39.32
CA ASP A 291 29.01 -8.22 38.18
C ASP A 291 27.58 -7.64 38.19
N SER A 292 27.32 -6.64 39.05
CA SER A 292 25.99 -6.04 39.24
C SER A 292 25.50 -5.23 38.03
N HIS A 293 26.44 -4.73 37.23
CA HIS A 293 26.14 -4.04 35.98
C HIS A 293 27.33 -4.11 35.03
N PHE A 294 27.02 -4.08 33.73
CA PHE A 294 28.03 -3.84 32.71
C PHE A 294 27.54 -2.84 31.66
N ALA A 295 28.47 -2.05 31.14
CA ALA A 295 28.27 -1.14 30.03
C ALA A 295 29.24 -1.51 28.90
N LEU A 296 28.68 -1.89 27.76
CA LEU A 296 29.41 -2.23 26.55
C LEU A 296 29.15 -1.16 25.49
N ARG A 297 30.22 -0.62 24.91
CA ARG A 297 30.16 0.26 23.75
C ARG A 297 30.94 -0.37 22.61
N ALA A 298 30.25 -0.64 21.51
CA ALA A 298 30.84 -1.14 20.29
C ALA A 298 30.54 -0.18 19.13
N THR A 299 31.54 0.03 18.27
CA THR A 299 31.35 0.79 17.03
C THR A 299 31.58 -0.12 15.84
N MET A 300 30.59 -0.16 14.95
CA MET A 300 30.71 -0.78 13.66
C MET A 300 31.19 0.25 12.66
N ARG A 301 32.24 -0.10 11.92
CA ARG A 301 32.63 0.64 10.73
C ARG A 301 32.24 -0.20 9.52
N PHE A 302 31.50 0.39 8.59
CA PHE A 302 31.11 -0.30 7.36
C PHE A 302 31.27 0.60 6.13
N SER A 303 31.67 0.01 5.01
CA SER A 303 31.73 0.66 3.70
C SER A 303 30.81 -0.08 2.72
N PRO A 304 29.68 0.50 2.32
CA PRO A 304 28.77 -0.11 1.35
C PRO A 304 29.37 -0.01 -0.06
N GLY A 305 30.28 -0.91 -0.38
CA GLY A 305 30.97 -0.99 -1.67
C GLY A 305 32.41 -1.44 -1.50
N SER A 306 32.91 -2.25 -2.43
CA SER A 306 34.30 -2.76 -2.43
C SER A 306 35.34 -1.68 -2.82
N GLN A 307 34.95 -0.41 -2.89
CA GLN A 307 35.85 0.66 -3.31
C GLN A 307 36.71 1.11 -2.13
N ALA A 308 38.00 0.76 -2.19
CA ALA A 308 39.02 1.26 -1.30
C ALA A 308 39.05 2.80 -1.39
N GLY A 309 38.62 3.48 -0.32
CA GLY A 309 38.61 4.95 -0.21
C GLY A 309 37.26 5.61 0.05
N ALA A 310 36.15 4.84 0.06
CA ALA A 310 34.85 5.40 0.42
C ALA A 310 34.80 5.81 1.91
N PRO A 311 34.09 6.90 2.27
CA PRO A 311 33.94 7.32 3.66
C PRO A 311 33.31 6.19 4.50
N ARG A 312 34.01 5.79 5.56
CA ARG A 312 33.52 4.76 6.49
C ARG A 312 32.39 5.32 7.33
N HIS A 313 31.24 4.71 7.25
CA HIS A 313 30.10 5.07 8.10
C HIS A 313 30.24 4.36 9.44
N THR A 314 29.81 5.04 10.51
CA THR A 314 29.93 4.52 11.88
C THR A 314 28.55 4.33 12.49
N VAL A 315 28.31 3.12 13.00
CA VAL A 315 27.15 2.81 13.85
C VAL A 315 27.69 2.50 15.23
N THR A 316 27.32 3.30 16.23
CA THR A 316 27.65 3.01 17.62
C THR A 316 26.48 2.24 18.23
N PHE A 317 26.79 1.08 18.79
CA PHE A 317 25.92 0.30 19.65
C PHE A 317 26.34 0.55 21.10
N ARG A 318 25.41 0.93 21.97
CA ARG A 318 25.66 0.95 23.40
C ARG A 318 24.68 0.00 24.06
N CYS A 319 25.20 -0.79 24.98
CA CYS A 319 24.45 -1.77 25.74
C CYS A 319 24.77 -1.57 27.20
N ARG A 320 23.74 -1.48 28.03
CA ARG A 320 23.82 -1.39 29.48
C ARG A 320 22.99 -2.53 30.04
N ALA A 321 23.57 -3.32 30.92
CA ALA A 321 22.84 -4.35 31.65
C ALA A 321 22.97 -4.10 33.14
N ARG A 322 21.88 -4.32 33.86
CA ARG A 322 21.84 -4.31 35.33
C ARG A 322 21.26 -5.63 35.81
N THR A 323 21.92 -6.27 36.77
CA THR A 323 21.38 -7.48 37.40
C THR A 323 20.15 -7.12 38.22
N ALA A 324 19.00 -7.70 37.87
CA ALA A 324 17.74 -7.53 38.61
C ALA A 324 17.50 -8.69 39.61
N GLY A 325 18.22 -9.81 39.44
CA GLY A 325 18.21 -10.95 40.36
C GLY A 325 19.24 -12.01 39.97
N ALA A 326 19.32 -13.12 40.72
CA ALA A 326 20.33 -14.18 40.53
C ALA A 326 20.32 -14.84 39.13
N ALA A 327 19.22 -14.74 38.39
CA ALA A 327 19.06 -15.28 37.04
C ALA A 327 18.38 -14.30 36.07
N GLN A 328 18.34 -13.01 36.40
CA GLN A 328 17.66 -11.99 35.59
C GLN A 328 18.52 -10.74 35.43
N THR A 329 18.66 -10.30 34.19
CA THR A 329 19.33 -9.04 33.83
C THR A 329 18.38 -8.13 33.09
N ALA A 330 18.21 -6.90 33.57
CA ALA A 330 17.58 -5.83 32.82
C ALA A 330 18.58 -5.31 31.78
N LEU A 331 18.29 -5.53 30.50
CA LEU A 331 19.13 -5.13 29.38
C LEU A 331 18.51 -3.92 28.67
N ALA A 332 19.30 -2.86 28.46
CA ALA A 332 18.93 -1.70 27.67
C ALA A 332 20.02 -1.47 26.61
N TYR A 333 19.64 -1.36 25.34
CA TYR A 333 20.59 -1.09 24.27
C TYR A 333 20.10 -0.01 23.30
N ASP A 334 20.99 0.89 22.90
CA ASP A 334 20.74 1.95 21.94
C ASP A 334 21.63 1.82 20.70
N PHE A 335 21.20 2.50 19.63
CA PHE A 335 21.97 2.62 18.40
C PHE A 335 22.04 4.10 18.03
N SER A 336 23.25 4.61 17.83
CA SER A 336 23.47 5.92 17.23
C SER A 336 24.19 5.76 15.89
N VAL A 337 23.58 6.28 14.82
CA VAL A 337 24.12 6.21 13.46
C VAL A 337 24.68 7.57 13.08
N ALA A 338 25.98 7.63 12.80
CA ALA A 338 26.62 8.78 12.18
C ALA A 338 26.83 8.48 10.69
N ALA A 339 25.77 8.67 9.91
CA ALA A 339 25.78 8.52 8.46
C ALA A 339 24.98 9.63 7.78
N PRO A 340 25.38 10.07 6.57
CA PRO A 340 24.59 11.03 5.81
C PRO A 340 23.26 10.42 5.35
N THR A 341 22.35 11.28 4.90
CA THR A 341 20.94 10.94 4.88
C THR A 341 20.55 9.78 3.96
N TRP A 342 21.10 9.77 2.75
CA TRP A 342 21.01 8.69 1.77
C TRP A 342 21.61 7.34 2.20
N TRP A 343 22.43 7.28 3.25
CA TRP A 343 23.09 6.07 3.75
C TRP A 343 22.43 5.45 4.97
N LEU A 344 21.33 6.03 5.44
CA LEU A 344 20.58 5.47 6.57
C LEU A 344 19.96 4.11 6.24
N VAL A 345 19.67 3.80 4.97
CA VAL A 345 19.05 2.51 4.58
C VAL A 345 19.99 1.32 4.85
N PRO A 346 21.25 1.31 4.38
CA PRO A 346 22.21 0.27 4.77
C PRO A 346 22.42 0.19 6.29
N ALA A 347 22.60 1.32 6.98
CA ALA A 347 22.79 1.33 8.44
C ALA A 347 21.59 0.74 9.19
N ALA A 348 20.37 1.12 8.79
CA ALA A 348 19.12 0.58 9.31
C ALA A 348 19.01 -0.94 9.14
N ARG A 349 19.44 -1.46 7.99
CA ARG A 349 19.44 -2.90 7.72
C ARG A 349 20.36 -3.64 8.68
N VAL A 350 21.58 -3.13 8.89
CA VAL A 350 22.53 -3.74 9.82
C VAL A 350 22.02 -3.68 11.26
N VAL A 351 21.49 -2.53 11.70
CA VAL A 351 20.87 -2.39 13.03
C VAL A 351 19.71 -3.38 13.22
N ARG A 352 18.84 -3.54 12.20
CA ARG A 352 17.73 -4.49 12.24
C ARG A 352 18.22 -5.93 12.34
N ASP A 353 19.23 -6.29 11.57
CA ASP A 353 19.75 -7.65 11.52
C ASP A 353 20.51 -8.00 12.81
N LEU A 354 21.29 -7.06 13.38
CA LEU A 354 21.89 -7.20 14.71
C LEU A 354 20.83 -7.35 15.80
N ARG A 355 19.78 -6.52 15.80
CA ARG A 355 18.67 -6.66 16.74
C ARG A 355 18.03 -8.05 16.66
N LYS A 356 17.68 -8.52 15.45
CA LYS A 356 17.08 -9.85 15.29
C LYS A 356 17.95 -10.97 15.86
N ARG A 357 19.27 -10.83 15.77
CA ARG A 357 20.22 -11.78 16.36
C ARG A 357 20.26 -11.68 17.87
N LEU A 358 20.35 -10.47 18.42
CA LEU A 358 20.25 -10.26 19.87
C LEU A 358 18.95 -10.83 20.43
N ASP A 359 17.82 -10.58 19.78
CA ASP A 359 16.51 -11.11 20.19
C ASP A 359 16.49 -12.66 20.14
N ALA A 360 17.15 -13.27 19.14
CA ALA A 360 17.25 -14.73 19.00
C ALA A 360 18.19 -15.37 20.04
N ASP A 361 19.36 -14.78 20.28
CA ASP A 361 20.39 -15.31 21.16
C ASP A 361 20.04 -15.09 22.65
N LEU A 362 19.37 -13.97 22.97
CA LEU A 362 18.95 -13.64 24.33
C LEU A 362 17.64 -14.33 24.74
N GLY A 363 16.95 -14.99 23.79
CA GLY A 363 15.71 -15.73 24.06
C GLY A 363 14.55 -14.81 24.49
N ALA A 364 14.51 -13.59 23.97
CA ALA A 364 13.46 -12.63 24.33
C ALA A 364 12.06 -13.20 23.97
N PRO A 365 11.05 -13.08 24.85
CA PRO A 365 9.69 -13.46 24.52
C PRO A 365 9.22 -12.63 23.32
N ARG A 366 8.75 -13.34 22.27
CA ARG A 366 8.31 -12.75 21.00
C ARG A 366 7.09 -11.85 21.14
#